data_AF-A0A1L7WH34-F1
#
_entry.id   AF-A0A1L7WH34-F1
#
_cell.length_a   1.000
_cell.length_b   1.000
_cell.length_c   1.000
_cell.angle_alpha   90.00
_cell.angle_beta   90.00
_cell.angle_gamma   90.00
#
_symmetry.space_group_name_H-M   'P 1'
#
loop_
_entity.id
_entity.type
_entity.pdbx_description
1 polymer ?
#
loop_
_entity_poly.entity_id
_entity_poly.type
_entity_poly.pdbx_seq_one_letter_code
_entity_poly.pdbx_strand_id
1 'polypeptide(L)'
;MVLERLIACTSAAHMQLFSGKVKLGSPAVTNGGGHMGLGWLKNFLSRCSSCTIDFVAIHWYNGGDAGAFKDYVVQAHEDGGYRPVWITEFQGPSSEEEEIAFLGEVSPWLDSQDYVHRYAYFMASEGSLISGHVLSRVGETFTSFV
;
A
#
# COMPACT_ATOMS: atom_id res chain seq x y z
N MET A 1 10.89 -19.29 3.14
CA MET A 1 10.04 -20.45 2.78
C MET A 1 9.18 -21.02 3.92
N VAL A 2 9.69 -21.25 5.14
CA VAL A 2 8.84 -21.74 6.27
C VAL A 2 7.89 -20.67 6.80
N LEU A 3 8.37 -19.43 6.96
CA LEU A 3 7.58 -18.31 7.48
C LEU A 3 6.37 -17.96 6.59
N GLU A 4 6.53 -17.96 5.26
CA GLU A 4 5.44 -17.68 4.32
C GLU A 4 4.33 -18.74 4.37
N ARG A 5 4.70 -20.01 4.57
CA ARG A 5 3.72 -21.09 4.75
C ARG A 5 2.95 -20.94 6.05
N LEU A 6 3.61 -20.54 7.12
CA LEU A 6 2.95 -20.26 8.40
C LEU A 6 1.96 -19.10 8.24
N ILE A 7 2.35 -18.01 7.58
CA ILE A 7 1.49 -16.85 7.36
C ILE A 7 0.28 -17.21 6.47
N ALA A 8 0.48 -17.97 5.40
CA ALA A 8 -0.63 -18.49 4.59
C ALA A 8 -1.60 -19.35 5.43
N CYS A 9 -1.08 -20.21 6.29
CA CYS A 9 -1.89 -21.05 7.18
C CYS A 9 -2.64 -20.22 8.24
N THR A 10 -2.01 -19.19 8.82
CA THR A 10 -2.68 -18.29 9.76
C THR A 10 -3.75 -17.45 9.08
N SER A 11 -3.51 -16.96 7.86
CA SER A 11 -4.53 -16.25 7.07
C SER A 11 -5.72 -17.16 6.77
N ALA A 12 -5.46 -18.42 6.41
CA ALA A 12 -6.48 -19.45 6.24
C ALA A 12 -7.28 -19.69 7.53
N ALA A 13 -6.62 -19.72 8.69
CA ALA A 13 -7.27 -19.99 9.96
C ALA A 13 -8.08 -18.81 10.53
N HIS A 14 -7.65 -17.56 10.32
CA HIS A 14 -8.23 -16.40 11.01
C HIS A 14 -8.98 -15.47 10.06
N MET A 15 -8.41 -15.17 8.88
CA MET A 15 -9.02 -14.20 7.95
C MET A 15 -10.16 -14.83 7.17
N GLN A 16 -10.01 -16.09 6.74
CA GLN A 16 -11.01 -16.74 5.89
C GLN A 16 -12.36 -16.98 6.57
N LEU A 17 -12.43 -16.95 7.91
CA LEU A 17 -13.69 -17.01 8.67
C LEU A 17 -14.65 -15.83 8.35
N PHE A 18 -14.09 -14.76 7.79
CA PHE A 18 -14.82 -13.56 7.39
C PHE A 18 -15.00 -13.44 5.87
N SER A 19 -14.54 -14.43 5.10
CA SER A 19 -14.76 -14.46 3.65
C SER A 19 -16.27 -14.40 3.32
N GLY A 20 -16.62 -13.56 2.35
CA GLY A 20 -18.01 -13.27 1.97
C GLY A 20 -18.78 -12.37 2.93
N LYS A 21 -18.20 -11.97 4.08
CA LYS A 21 -18.80 -11.02 5.03
C LYS A 21 -18.14 -9.64 4.97
N VAL A 22 -16.83 -9.62 4.71
CA VAL A 22 -16.03 -8.41 4.52
C VAL A 22 -15.00 -8.66 3.41
N LYS A 23 -14.46 -7.60 2.82
CA LYS A 23 -13.33 -7.72 1.89
C LYS A 23 -12.06 -8.05 2.65
N LEU A 24 -11.31 -9.05 2.20
CA LEU A 24 -10.07 -9.53 2.80
C LEU A 24 -8.86 -9.04 2.00
N GLY A 25 -8.02 -8.24 2.65
CA GLY A 25 -6.74 -7.81 2.08
C GLY A 25 -5.66 -8.88 2.23
N SER A 26 -4.69 -8.88 1.32
CA SER A 26 -3.41 -9.57 1.58
C SER A 26 -2.71 -8.95 2.80
N PRO A 27 -1.74 -9.66 3.40
CA PRO A 27 -0.76 -9.00 4.24
C PRO A 27 -0.11 -7.83 3.48
N ALA A 28 0.10 -6.71 4.16
CA ALA A 28 0.71 -5.53 3.57
C ALA A 28 2.24 -5.71 3.51
N VAL A 29 2.81 -5.52 2.32
CA VAL A 29 4.25 -5.70 2.09
C VAL A 29 4.94 -4.37 1.84
N THR A 30 6.22 -4.26 2.24
CA THR A 30 7.04 -3.07 1.97
C THR A 30 7.49 -3.01 0.51
N ASN A 31 8.12 -1.91 0.10
CA ASN A 31 8.80 -1.76 -1.19
C ASN A 31 10.21 -2.38 -1.24
N GLY A 32 10.52 -3.35 -0.36
CA GLY A 32 11.78 -4.07 -0.37
C GLY A 32 11.95 -4.97 -1.61
N GLY A 33 13.16 -5.00 -2.18
CA GLY A 33 13.46 -5.80 -3.37
C GLY A 33 13.70 -7.30 -3.11
N GLY A 34 13.85 -8.06 -4.21
CA GLY A 34 14.20 -9.47 -4.17
C GLY A 34 13.09 -10.36 -3.59
N HIS A 35 13.38 -11.04 -2.48
CA HIS A 35 12.45 -11.95 -1.78
C HIS A 35 11.63 -11.26 -0.68
N MET A 36 11.77 -9.93 -0.54
CA MET A 36 10.90 -9.08 0.27
C MET A 36 9.80 -8.48 -0.61
N GLY A 37 8.96 -7.61 -0.05
CA GLY A 37 8.01 -6.80 -0.80
C GLY A 37 7.12 -7.62 -1.74
N LEU A 38 7.07 -7.22 -3.01
CA LEU A 38 6.25 -7.89 -4.02
C LEU A 38 6.72 -9.33 -4.30
N GLY A 39 8.01 -9.63 -4.17
CA GLY A 39 8.52 -11.00 -4.28
C GLY A 39 7.94 -11.91 -3.19
N TRP A 40 7.81 -11.39 -1.97
CA TRP A 40 7.12 -12.08 -0.88
C TRP A 40 5.63 -12.22 -1.15
N LEU A 41 4.97 -11.16 -1.63
CA LEU A 41 3.53 -11.15 -1.94
C LEU A 41 3.18 -12.24 -2.95
N LYS A 42 3.93 -12.34 -4.06
CA LYS A 42 3.74 -13.39 -5.08
C LYS A 42 3.84 -14.79 -4.47
N ASN A 43 4.85 -15.01 -3.65
CA ASN A 43 5.08 -16.30 -3.01
C ASN A 43 3.94 -16.63 -2.03
N PHE A 44 3.48 -15.67 -1.23
CA PHE A 44 2.31 -15.82 -0.37
C PHE A 44 1.05 -16.18 -1.17
N LEU A 45 0.74 -15.43 -2.23
CA LEU A 45 -0.43 -15.68 -3.08
C LEU A 45 -0.38 -17.07 -3.73
N SER A 46 0.80 -17.52 -4.19
CA SER A 46 0.98 -18.85 -4.77
C SER A 46 0.69 -20.00 -3.77
N ARG A 47 0.88 -19.74 -2.47
CA ARG A 47 0.69 -20.73 -1.39
C ARG A 47 -0.71 -20.70 -0.79
N CYS A 48 -1.44 -19.60 -0.98
CA CYS A 48 -2.80 -19.40 -0.47
C CYS A 48 -3.82 -19.52 -1.62
N SER A 49 -3.68 -20.52 -2.51
CA SER A 49 -4.52 -20.63 -3.72
C SER A 49 -6.00 -20.86 -3.44
N SER A 50 -6.35 -21.39 -2.26
CA SER A 50 -7.73 -21.56 -1.80
C SER A 50 -8.24 -20.39 -0.95
N CYS A 51 -7.42 -19.37 -0.70
CA CYS A 51 -7.77 -18.23 0.13
C CYS A 51 -8.53 -17.17 -0.68
N THR A 52 -9.62 -16.65 -0.12
CA THR A 52 -10.23 -15.42 -0.57
C THR A 52 -9.32 -14.24 -0.22
N ILE A 53 -8.88 -13.53 -1.25
CA ILE A 53 -8.12 -12.28 -1.17
C ILE A 53 -8.75 -11.35 -2.20
N ASP A 54 -9.44 -10.31 -1.71
CA ASP A 54 -10.23 -9.38 -2.50
C ASP A 54 -9.40 -8.20 -3.02
N PHE A 55 -8.30 -7.87 -2.33
CA PHE A 55 -7.35 -6.83 -2.72
C PHE A 55 -5.95 -7.14 -2.16
N VAL A 56 -4.92 -6.55 -2.76
CA VAL A 56 -3.55 -6.60 -2.22
C VAL A 56 -3.22 -5.30 -1.51
N ALA A 57 -2.53 -5.41 -0.37
CA ALA A 57 -2.07 -4.28 0.41
C ALA A 57 -0.56 -4.08 0.24
N ILE A 58 -0.13 -2.84 0.04
CA ILE A 58 1.29 -2.49 -0.14
C ILE A 58 1.65 -1.21 0.61
N HIS A 59 2.92 -1.11 1.00
CA HIS A 59 3.52 0.05 1.62
C HIS A 59 4.69 0.59 0.78
N TRP A 60 4.92 1.90 0.85
CA TRP A 60 6.04 2.56 0.16
C TRP A 60 6.77 3.57 1.03
N TYR A 61 8.10 3.42 1.13
CA TYR A 61 8.99 4.32 1.86
C TYR A 61 10.35 4.43 1.19
N ASN A 62 10.91 5.64 1.12
CA ASN A 62 12.29 5.90 0.70
C ASN A 62 12.71 5.14 -0.59
N GLY A 63 11.78 5.00 -1.54
CA GLY A 63 11.93 4.15 -2.72
C GLY A 63 12.27 4.89 -4.01
N GLY A 64 12.40 6.21 -3.95
CA GLY A 64 12.65 7.06 -5.12
C GLY A 64 11.60 8.16 -5.28
N ASP A 65 11.42 8.61 -6.51
CA ASP A 65 10.50 9.68 -6.90
C ASP A 65 9.07 9.17 -7.17
N ALA A 66 8.20 10.09 -7.62
CA ALA A 66 6.82 9.78 -7.99
C ALA A 66 6.71 8.74 -9.12
N GLY A 67 7.65 8.73 -10.08
CA GLY A 67 7.68 7.73 -11.15
C GLY A 67 7.93 6.33 -10.61
N ALA A 68 8.96 6.19 -9.75
CA ALA A 68 9.27 4.91 -9.11
C ALA A 68 8.12 4.39 -8.25
N PHE A 69 7.40 5.28 -7.54
CA PHE A 69 6.22 4.90 -6.79
C PHE A 69 5.08 4.40 -7.70
N LYS A 70 4.79 5.10 -8.80
CA LYS A 70 3.76 4.70 -9.77
C LYS A 70 4.08 3.33 -10.36
N ASP A 71 5.31 3.11 -10.78
CA ASP A 71 5.77 1.82 -11.31
C ASP A 71 5.60 0.70 -10.28
N TYR A 72 5.90 0.97 -9.00
CA TYR A 72 5.68 0.01 -7.93
C TYR A 72 4.21 -0.33 -7.70
N VAL A 73 3.31 0.67 -7.77
CA VAL A 73 1.85 0.46 -7.66
C VAL A 73 1.33 -0.38 -8.84
N VAL A 74 1.80 -0.12 -10.06
CA VAL A 74 1.47 -0.93 -11.24
C VAL A 74 1.97 -2.37 -11.07
N GLN A 75 3.23 -2.54 -10.67
CA GLN A 75 3.82 -3.86 -10.43
C GLN A 75 3.04 -4.64 -9.35
N ALA A 76 2.60 -3.96 -8.29
CA ALA A 76 1.80 -4.57 -7.24
C ALA A 76 0.44 -5.07 -7.74
N HIS A 77 -0.21 -4.34 -8.65
CA HIS A 77 -1.44 -4.79 -9.28
C HIS A 77 -1.22 -6.07 -10.10
N GLU A 78 -0.18 -6.08 -10.95
CA GLU A 78 0.17 -7.23 -11.79
C GLU A 78 0.57 -8.46 -10.97
N ASP A 79 1.53 -8.29 -10.04
CA ASP A 79 2.03 -9.36 -9.17
C ASP A 79 0.98 -9.83 -8.15
N GLY A 80 0.03 -8.95 -7.84
CA GLY A 80 -1.17 -9.23 -7.06
C GLY A 80 -2.22 -10.05 -7.81
N GLY A 81 -1.96 -10.45 -9.06
CA GLY A 81 -2.89 -11.18 -9.91
C GLY A 81 -4.03 -10.31 -10.42
N TYR A 82 -3.73 -9.05 -10.76
CA TYR A 82 -4.68 -8.03 -11.22
C TYR A 82 -5.83 -7.78 -10.24
N ARG A 83 -5.56 -7.96 -8.95
CA ARG A 83 -6.50 -7.58 -7.87
C ARG A 83 -6.41 -6.08 -7.60
N PRO A 84 -7.48 -5.46 -7.09
CA PRO A 84 -7.39 -4.10 -6.60
C PRO A 84 -6.27 -3.92 -5.58
N VAL A 85 -5.66 -2.74 -5.59
CA VAL A 85 -4.56 -2.35 -4.71
C VAL A 85 -5.05 -1.38 -3.66
N TRP A 86 -4.71 -1.65 -2.40
CA TRP A 86 -4.83 -0.72 -1.30
C TRP A 86 -3.42 -0.31 -0.85
N ILE A 87 -3.12 0.97 -0.93
CA ILE A 87 -1.83 1.51 -0.50
C ILE A 87 -2.00 1.97 0.94
N THR A 88 -1.84 1.04 1.88
CA THR A 88 -2.18 1.30 3.28
C THR A 88 -1.19 2.22 3.98
N GLU A 89 0.01 2.39 3.41
CA GLU A 89 0.99 3.38 3.84
C GLU A 89 1.82 3.84 2.63
N PHE A 90 2.01 5.15 2.47
CA PHE A 90 3.04 5.66 1.57
C PHE A 90 3.59 7.00 2.06
N GLN A 91 4.89 7.22 1.87
CA GLN A 91 5.55 8.48 2.17
C GLN A 91 6.50 8.87 1.02
N GLY A 92 6.53 10.17 0.72
CA GLY A 92 7.41 10.77 -0.28
C GLY A 92 8.86 10.93 0.20
N PRO A 93 9.68 11.68 -0.55
CA PRO A 93 11.05 12.04 -0.16
C PRO A 93 11.12 12.85 1.15
N SER A 94 12.33 13.18 1.63
CA SER A 94 12.52 13.58 3.03
C SER A 94 12.33 15.05 3.36
N SER A 95 12.26 15.96 2.38
CA SER A 95 11.97 17.37 2.65
C SER A 95 10.50 17.73 2.43
N GLU A 96 9.97 18.67 3.20
CA GLU A 96 8.55 19.09 3.13
C GLU A 96 8.13 19.49 1.71
N GLU A 97 8.96 20.26 0.99
CA GLU A 97 8.65 20.69 -0.38
C GLU A 97 8.65 19.52 -1.37
N GLU A 98 9.53 18.54 -1.19
CA GLU A 98 9.53 17.32 -2.00
C GLU A 98 8.32 16.44 -1.67
N GLU A 99 7.90 16.35 -0.42
CA GLU A 99 6.67 15.64 -0.02
C GLU A 99 5.43 16.28 -0.65
N ILE A 100 5.32 17.62 -0.61
CA ILE A 100 4.22 18.37 -1.22
C ILE A 100 4.20 18.16 -2.74
N ALA A 101 5.35 18.28 -3.41
CA ALA A 101 5.45 18.05 -4.85
C ALA A 101 5.10 16.60 -5.23
N PHE A 102 5.60 15.64 -4.46
CA PHE A 102 5.28 14.23 -4.63
C PHE A 102 3.78 13.99 -4.49
N LEU A 103 3.13 14.50 -3.45
CA LEU A 103 1.68 14.39 -3.23
C LEU A 103 0.88 15.01 -4.37
N GLY A 104 1.31 16.18 -4.86
CA GLY A 104 0.67 16.86 -5.99
C GLY A 104 0.72 16.05 -7.29
N GLU A 105 1.73 15.20 -7.45
CA GLU A 105 1.86 14.33 -8.62
C GLU A 105 1.16 12.98 -8.45
N VAL A 106 1.30 12.34 -7.29
CA VAL A 106 0.83 10.96 -7.11
C VAL A 106 -0.65 10.88 -6.76
N SER A 107 -1.21 11.82 -5.99
CA SER A 107 -2.60 11.70 -5.52
C SER A 107 -3.62 11.75 -6.68
N PRO A 108 -3.55 12.72 -7.62
CA PRO A 108 -4.44 12.70 -8.78
C PRO A 108 -4.24 11.49 -9.68
N TRP A 109 -3.00 10.98 -9.76
CA TRP A 109 -2.71 9.78 -10.53
C TRP A 109 -3.36 8.55 -9.88
N LEU A 110 -3.25 8.39 -8.56
CA LEU A 110 -3.88 7.31 -7.80
C LEU A 110 -5.41 7.32 -8.00
N ASP A 111 -6.05 8.49 -7.91
CA ASP A 111 -7.50 8.63 -8.12
C ASP A 111 -7.94 8.27 -9.54
N SER A 112 -7.04 8.40 -10.52
CA SER A 112 -7.32 8.05 -11.92
C SER A 112 -7.15 6.56 -12.25
N GLN A 113 -6.58 5.76 -11.35
CA GLN A 113 -6.40 4.32 -11.58
C GLN A 113 -7.63 3.54 -11.09
N ASP A 114 -8.29 2.80 -11.97
CA ASP A 114 -9.47 1.98 -11.63
C ASP A 114 -9.15 0.82 -10.67
N TYR A 115 -7.89 0.37 -10.65
CA TYR A 115 -7.42 -0.69 -9.77
C TYR A 115 -6.90 -0.19 -8.41
N VAL A 116 -6.70 1.12 -8.21
CA VAL A 116 -6.34 1.67 -6.90
C VAL A 116 -7.63 2.02 -6.17
N HIS A 117 -8.02 1.19 -5.21
CA HIS A 117 -9.29 1.39 -4.51
C HIS A 117 -9.19 2.31 -3.29
N ARG A 118 -8.03 2.34 -2.62
CA ARG A 118 -7.77 3.13 -1.41
C ARG A 118 -6.28 3.43 -1.23
N TYR A 119 -5.96 4.57 -0.65
CA TYR A 119 -4.62 4.91 -0.20
C TYR A 119 -4.63 5.73 1.09
N ALA A 120 -3.52 5.71 1.83
CA ALA A 120 -3.33 6.51 3.04
C ALA A 120 -1.89 7.00 3.15
N TYR A 121 -1.71 8.33 3.23
CA TYR A 121 -0.39 8.91 3.46
C TYR A 121 0.06 8.60 4.90
N PHE A 122 1.34 8.28 5.06
CA PHE A 122 1.92 7.93 6.35
C PHE A 122 2.53 9.18 7.02
N MET A 123 1.96 9.71 8.11
CA MET A 123 0.71 9.33 8.78
C MET A 123 0.04 10.50 9.51
N ALA A 124 -1.18 10.29 10.00
CA ALA A 124 -1.91 11.25 10.84
C ALA A 124 -1.28 11.37 12.24
N SER A 125 -0.14 12.06 12.32
CA SER A 125 0.61 12.30 13.55
C SER A 125 1.32 13.65 13.55
N GLU A 126 1.72 14.09 14.75
CA GLU A 126 2.60 15.24 14.93
C GLU A 126 3.88 15.09 14.08
N GLY A 127 4.28 16.17 13.41
CA GLY A 127 5.48 16.19 12.56
C GLY A 127 5.32 15.52 11.20
N SER A 128 4.13 15.01 10.88
CA SER A 128 3.75 14.53 9.54
C SER A 128 2.54 15.34 9.06
N LEU A 129 1.32 14.77 9.01
CA LEU A 129 0.12 15.50 8.58
C LEU A 129 -0.42 16.51 9.61
N ILE A 130 0.07 16.50 10.85
CA ILE A 130 -0.41 17.34 11.96
C ILE A 130 0.74 18.19 12.50
N SER A 131 0.42 19.46 12.80
CA SER A 131 1.29 20.41 13.51
C SER A 131 0.50 21.01 14.68
N GLY A 132 0.73 20.49 15.89
CA GLY A 132 -0.04 20.81 17.09
C GLY A 132 -1.53 20.44 16.97
N HIS A 133 -2.38 21.44 16.79
CA HIS A 133 -3.84 21.27 16.68
C HIS A 133 -4.39 21.56 15.27
N VAL A 134 -3.50 21.79 14.31
CA VAL A 134 -3.85 22.09 12.91
C VAL A 134 -3.18 21.12 11.96
N LEU A 135 -3.60 21.13 10.70
CA LEU A 135 -2.88 20.43 9.63
C LEU A 135 -1.49 21.06 9.45
N SER A 136 -0.49 20.23 9.17
CA SER A 136 0.77 20.73 8.59
C SER A 136 0.56 21.13 7.13
N ARG A 137 1.56 21.74 6.48
CA ARG A 137 1.48 22.03 5.04
C ARG A 137 1.32 20.77 4.18
N VAL A 138 1.99 19.68 4.59
CA VAL A 138 1.82 18.35 3.98
C VAL A 138 0.40 17.84 4.21
N GLY A 139 -0.12 18.02 5.44
CA GLY A 139 -1.50 17.75 5.81
C GLY A 139 -2.51 18.45 4.91
N GLU A 140 -2.40 19.77 4.78
CA GLU A 140 -3.25 20.60 3.92
C GLU A 140 -3.19 20.11 2.47
N THR A 141 -1.99 19.84 1.96
CA THR A 141 -1.78 19.33 0.60
C THR A 141 -2.49 18.00 0.39
N PHE A 142 -2.28 17.02 1.26
CA PHE A 142 -2.90 15.70 1.14
C PHE A 142 -4.43 15.81 1.21
N THR A 143 -4.97 16.61 2.14
CA THR A 143 -6.42 16.80 2.28
C THR A 143 -7.09 17.51 1.11
N SER A 144 -6.33 18.16 0.23
CA SER A 144 -6.91 18.77 -0.98
C SER A 144 -7.29 17.75 -2.08
N PHE A 145 -6.81 16.51 -1.95
CA PHE A 145 -7.07 15.42 -2.90
C PHE A 145 -8.09 14.37 -2.39
N VAL A 146 -8.40 14.35 -1.09
CA VAL A 146 -9.25 13.32 -0.45
C VAL A 146 -10.61 13.83 0.02
#